data_AF-A0A2K3TJP8-F1
#
_entry.id   AF-A0A2K3TJP8-F1
#
_cell.length_a   1.000
_cell.length_b   1.000
_cell.length_c   1.000
_cell.angle_alpha   90.00
_cell.angle_beta   90.00
_cell.angle_gamma   90.00
#
_symmetry.space_group_name_H-M   'P 1'
#
loop_
_entity.id
_entity.type
_entity.pdbx_description
1 polymer ?
#
loop_
_entity_poly.entity_id
_entity_poly.type
_entity_poly.pdbx_seq_one_letter_code
_entity_poly.pdbx_strand_id
1 'polypeptide(L)' 'DNAVADGATANTLQVKVTDAFGNALGGQTVSVTAGNGATVAPTVITEPDGTVEISVTSQTAGASTVT' A
#
# COMPACT_ATOMS: atom_id res chain seq x y z
N ASP A 1 -5.48 -5.17 9.02
CA ASP A 1 -6.55 -4.19 9.30
C ASP A 1 -6.69 -4.04 10.82
N ASN A 2 -7.13 -2.87 11.29
CA ASN A 2 -7.33 -2.44 12.68
C ASN A 2 -6.04 -2.24 13.50
N ALA A 3 -4.97 -1.77 12.84
CA ALA A 3 -3.78 -1.27 13.53
C ALA A 3 -4.14 -0.13 14.50
N VAL A 4 -3.45 -0.10 15.65
CA VAL A 4 -3.56 0.99 16.62
C VAL A 4 -3.04 2.28 15.97
N ALA A 5 -3.75 3.39 16.15
CA ALA A 5 -3.33 4.69 15.62
C ALA A 5 -2.22 5.34 16.47
N ASP A 6 -1.09 4.64 16.65
CA ASP A 6 0.08 5.06 17.43
C ASP A 6 1.24 5.57 16.56
N GLY A 7 1.08 5.58 15.24
CA GLY A 7 2.10 5.97 14.26
C GLY A 7 3.20 4.94 14.03
N ALA A 8 3.21 3.80 14.74
CA ALA A 8 4.25 2.78 14.68
C ALA A 8 3.70 1.41 14.23
N THR A 9 2.51 1.05 14.69
CA THR A 9 1.81 -0.17 14.32
C THR A 9 1.25 -0.01 12.91
N ALA A 10 1.72 -0.84 11.98
CA ALA A 10 1.34 -0.75 10.58
C ALA A 10 0.27 -1.79 10.19
N ASN A 11 -0.60 -1.40 9.26
CA ASN A 11 -1.28 -2.36 8.40
C ASN A 11 -0.42 -2.61 7.15
N THR A 12 -0.41 -3.86 6.68
CA THR A 12 0.21 -4.23 5.40
C THR A 12 -0.86 -4.47 4.35
N LEU A 13 -0.74 -3.78 3.22
CA LEU A 13 -1.53 -4.01 2.01
C LEU A 13 -0.65 -4.70 0.98
N GLN A 14 -1.18 -5.70 0.29
CA GLN A 14 -0.52 -6.30 -0.87
C GLN A 14 -1.29 -5.92 -2.13
N VAL A 15 -0.57 -5.39 -3.12
CA VAL A 15 -1.10 -5.09 -4.44
C VAL A 15 -0.43 -6.00 -5.46
N LYS A 16 -1.17 -6.44 -6.47
CA LYS A 16 -0.65 -7.21 -7.60
C LYS A 16 -0.99 -6.52 -8.91
N VAL A 17 0.03 -6.26 -9.72
CA VAL A 17 -0.09 -5.68 -11.05
C VAL A 17 0.02 -6.79 -12.09
N THR A 18 -0.98 -6.87 -12.96
CA THR A 18 -1.00 -7.81 -14.08
C THR A 18 -1.32 -7.11 -15.39
N ASP A 19 -0.92 -7.73 -16.50
CA ASP A 19 -1.40 -7.33 -17.82
C ASP A 19 -2.84 -7.81 -18.09
N ALA A 20 -3.35 -7.52 -19.28
CA ALA A 20 -4.69 -7.93 -19.71
C ALA A 20 -4.88 -9.46 -19.86
N PHE A 21 -3.78 -10.23 -19.91
CA PHE A 21 -3.80 -11.68 -20.01
C PHE A 21 -3.59 -12.37 -18.65
N GLY A 22 -3.40 -11.60 -17.57
CA GLY A 22 -3.18 -12.10 -16.22
C GLY A 22 -1.72 -12.40 -15.88
N ASN A 23 -0.76 -12.02 -16.74
CA ASN A 23 0.66 -12.17 -16.43
C ASN A 23 1.08 -11.12 -15.41
N ALA A 24 1.91 -11.51 -14.44
CA ALA A 24 2.49 -10.60 -13.47
C ALA A 24 3.45 -9.59 -14.13
N LEU A 25 3.37 -8.33 -13.71
CA LEU A 25 4.23 -7.25 -14.21
C LEU A 25 5.13 -6.72 -13.09
N GLY A 26 6.39 -7.15 -13.09
CA GLY A 26 7.42 -6.62 -12.22
C GLY A 26 8.07 -5.34 -12.76
N GLY A 27 8.64 -4.53 -11.86
CA GLY A 27 9.30 -3.27 -12.20
C GLY A 27 8.35 -2.11 -12.50
N GLN A 28 7.05 -2.25 -12.21
CA GLN A 28 6.07 -1.20 -12.43
C GLN A 28 6.02 -0.27 -11.22
N THR A 29 6.13 1.04 -11.47
CA THR A 29 5.90 2.06 -10.45
C THR A 29 4.41 2.15 -10.13
N VAL A 30 4.08 2.10 -8.84
CA VAL A 30 2.75 2.30 -8.27
C VAL A 30 2.80 3.52 -7.37
N SER A 31 1.95 4.51 -7.63
CA SER A 31 1.78 5.68 -6.77
C SER A 31 0.67 5.40 -5.76
N VAL A 32 0.92 5.74 -4.49
CA VAL A 32 0.00 5.43 -3.38
C VAL A 32 -0.30 6.71 -2.60
N THR A 33 -1.57 6.86 -2.24
CA THR A 33 -2.08 7.95 -1.41
C THR A 33 -2.91 7.39 -0.27
N ALA A 34 -2.92 8.08 0.86
CA ALA A 34 -3.70 7.68 2.02
C ALA A 34 -4.47 8.87 2.60
N GLY A 35 -5.72 8.63 2.95
CA GLY A 35 -6.60 9.59 3.61
C GLY A 35 -6.48 9.58 5.13
N ASN A 36 -7.26 10.46 5.78
CA ASN A 36 -7.36 10.56 7.25
C ASN A 36 -5.99 10.74 7.97
N GLY A 37 -5.00 11.33 7.30
CA GLY A 37 -3.67 11.56 7.88
C GLY A 37 -2.83 10.31 8.08
N ALA A 38 -3.19 9.18 7.45
CA ALA A 38 -2.33 8.00 7.42
C ALA A 38 -1.08 8.24 6.55
N THR A 39 0.02 7.58 6.91
CA THR A 39 1.32 7.68 6.24
C THR A 39 1.60 6.41 5.44
N VAL A 40 2.08 6.59 4.21
CA VAL A 40 2.51 5.54 3.28
C VAL A 40 3.76 5.98 2.52
N ALA A 41 4.47 5.03 1.91
CA ALA A 41 5.44 5.36 0.89
C ALA A 41 4.70 5.89 -0.37
N PRO A 42 5.05 7.08 -0.90
CA PRO A 42 4.27 7.71 -1.98
C PRO A 42 4.41 6.98 -3.32
N THR A 43 5.51 6.24 -3.51
CA THR A 43 5.78 5.44 -4.70
C THR A 43 6.46 4.15 -4.30
N VAL A 44 6.00 3.04 -4.86
CA VAL A 44 6.60 1.71 -4.69
C VAL A 44 6.78 1.05 -6.05
N ILE A 45 7.65 0.03 -6.14
CA ILE A 45 7.93 -0.70 -7.38
C ILE A 45 7.53 -2.15 -7.17
N THR A 46 6.85 -2.75 -8.14
CA THR A 46 6.49 -4.18 -8.07
C THR A 46 7.70 -5.09 -8.19
N GLU A 47 7.70 -6.15 -7.40
CA GLU A 47 8.64 -7.26 -7.46
C GLU A 47 8.46 -8.07 -8.77
N PRO A 48 9.40 -8.96 -9.13
CA PRO A 48 9.31 -9.75 -10.36
C PRO A 48 8.02 -10.58 -10.51
N ASP A 49 7.35 -10.91 -9.41
CA ASP A 49 6.07 -11.62 -9.38
C ASP A 49 4.83 -10.69 -9.50
N GLY A 50 5.08 -9.41 -9.78
CA GLY A 50 4.10 -8.36 -9.95
C GLY A 50 3.48 -7.86 -8.65
N THR A 51 3.97 -8.31 -7.49
CA THR A 51 3.43 -7.90 -6.19
C THR A 51 4.18 -6.74 -5.58
N VAL A 52 3.55 -6.04 -4.66
CA VAL A 52 4.20 -5.04 -3.81
C VAL A 52 3.49 -4.97 -2.46
N GLU A 53 4.27 -4.82 -1.39
CA GLU A 53 3.76 -4.59 -0.05
C GLU A 53 3.81 -3.11 0.31
N ILE A 54 2.74 -2.61 0.91
CA ILE A 54 2.59 -1.22 1.32
C ILE A 54 2.26 -1.20 2.81
N SER A 55 3.15 -0.59 3.59
CA SER A 55 2.94 -0.33 5.01
C SER A 55 2.17 0.98 5.20
N VAL A 56 1.12 0.93 6.02
CA VAL A 56 0.27 2.07 6.37
C VAL A 56 0.29 2.26 7.88
N THR A 57 0.74 3.41 8.35
CA THR A 57 0.64 3.81 9.77
C THR A 57 -0.26 5.04 9.92
N SER A 58 -0.80 5.29 11.10
CA SER A 58 -1.60 6.49 11.38
C SER A 58 -1.41 6.92 12.83
N GLN A 59 -1.47 8.23 13.09
CA GLN A 59 -1.64 8.79 14.44
C GLN A 59 -3.08 9.30 14.67
N THR A 60 -3.93 9.20 13.64
CA THR A 60 -5.32 9.65 13.66
C THR A 60 -6.23 8.43 13.69
N ALA A 61 -7.04 8.34 14.74
CA ALA A 61 -8.08 7.32 14.81
C ALA A 61 -9.15 7.55 13.72
N GLY A 62 -9.77 6.45 13.27
CA GLY A 62 -10.80 6.48 12.24
C GLY A 62 -10.40 5.76 10.96
N ALA A 63 -11.32 5.69 10.00
CA ALA A 63 -11.11 4.98 8.76
C ALA A 63 -10.17 5.77 7.82
N SER A 64 -9.19 5.08 7.25
CA SER A 64 -8.30 5.61 6.22
C SER A 64 -8.54 4.87 4.91
N THR A 65 -8.88 5.61 3.86
CA THR A 65 -8.91 5.08 2.48
C THR A 65 -7.52 5.18 1.89
N VAL A 66 -7.05 4.11 1.25
CA VAL A 66 -5.78 4.06 0.51
C VAL A 66 -6.11 3.86 -0.97
N THR A 67 -5.41 4.58 -1.86
CA THR A 67 -5.59 4.52 -3.32
C THR A 67 -4.23 4.57 -4.01
#